data_AF-A0A7C1JJD9-F1
#
_entry.id   AF-A0A7C1JJD9-F1
#
_cell.length_a   1.000
_cell.length_b   1.000
_cell.length_c   1.000
_cell.angle_alpha   90.00
_cell.angle_beta   90.00
_cell.angle_gamma   90.00
#
_symmetry.space_group_name_H-M   'P 1'
#
loop_
_entity.id
_entity.type
_entity.pdbx_description
1 polymer ?
#
loop_
_entity_poly.entity_id
_entity_poly.type
_entity_poly.pdbx_seq_one_letter_code
_entity_poly.pdbx_strand_id
1 'polypeptide(L)'
;YGARLRVEDGAKVTAGEELTEGPVNPHDLLKIKGVKAAQLYLLKEVQRVYRLQGVEINDRHIEIVIRQMFRKVKVEDAGDTDLLPGGLVDICECERENKRAIARGGQPAVVRPVVLGITKASLATDSFLSAASFQETTRVLTDAAIKGKQDPLIGLKENVIIGKLIPAGTGFARYRNLKIYDDREGDSTEEHPAGN
;
A
#
# COMPACT_ATOMS: atom_id res chain seq x y z
N TYR A 1 -32.67 -23.71 -1.62
CA TYR A 1 -31.55 -22.80 -1.93
C TYR A 1 -31.09 -23.06 -3.36
N GLY A 2 -31.70 -22.38 -4.34
CA GLY A 2 -31.36 -22.56 -5.75
C GLY A 2 -30.44 -21.45 -6.20
N ALA A 3 -29.13 -21.72 -6.27
CA ALA A 3 -28.22 -20.82 -6.97
C ALA A 3 -28.51 -20.93 -8.47
N ARG A 4 -28.75 -19.79 -9.14
CA ARG A 4 -28.89 -19.78 -10.60
C ARG A 4 -27.51 -20.08 -11.20
N LEU A 5 -27.44 -21.13 -12.01
CA LEU A 5 -26.22 -21.54 -12.68
C LEU A 5 -26.01 -20.67 -13.93
N ARG A 6 -24.76 -20.27 -14.17
CA ARG A 6 -24.32 -19.54 -15.37
C ARG A 6 -23.76 -20.45 -16.46
N VAL A 7 -23.66 -21.75 -16.17
CA VAL A 7 -23.02 -22.76 -17.01
C VAL A 7 -23.99 -23.88 -17.32
N GLU A 8 -23.84 -24.46 -18.50
CA GLU A 8 -24.58 -25.63 -18.97
C GLU A 8 -23.79 -26.91 -18.74
N ASP A 9 -24.48 -28.04 -18.68
CA ASP A 9 -23.83 -29.35 -18.53
C ASP A 9 -22.94 -29.65 -19.76
N GLY A 10 -21.72 -30.11 -19.52
CA GLY A 10 -20.70 -30.31 -20.55
C GLY A 10 -19.92 -29.06 -20.99
N ALA A 11 -20.19 -27.89 -20.42
CA ALA A 11 -19.41 -26.67 -20.70
C ALA A 11 -17.98 -26.78 -20.16
N LYS A 12 -16.98 -26.41 -20.98
CA LYS A 12 -15.59 -26.28 -20.54
C LYS A 12 -15.41 -24.93 -19.84
N VAL A 13 -15.06 -24.96 -18.57
CA VAL A 13 -14.84 -23.77 -17.75
C VAL A 13 -13.36 -23.58 -17.42
N THR A 14 -12.95 -22.32 -17.32
CA THR A 14 -11.58 -21.94 -16.93
C THR A 14 -11.49 -21.69 -15.42
N ALA A 15 -10.28 -21.79 -14.86
CA ALA A 15 -10.06 -21.55 -13.44
C ALA A 15 -10.53 -20.15 -13.03
N GLY A 16 -11.51 -20.09 -12.11
CA GLY A 16 -12.08 -18.86 -11.55
C GLY A 16 -13.21 -18.26 -12.39
N GLU A 17 -13.75 -19.00 -13.35
CA GLU A 17 -15.00 -18.66 -14.03
C GLU A 17 -16.20 -18.80 -13.09
N GLU A 18 -17.15 -17.88 -13.20
CA GLU A 18 -18.31 -17.84 -12.32
C GLU A 18 -19.33 -18.91 -12.72
N LEU A 19 -19.51 -19.91 -11.86
CA LEU A 19 -20.45 -21.01 -12.10
C LEU A 19 -21.89 -20.67 -11.67
N THR A 20 -22.03 -19.77 -10.69
CA THR A 20 -23.31 -19.34 -10.13
C THR A 20 -23.45 -17.83 -10.17
N GLU A 21 -24.67 -17.33 -10.29
CA GLU A 21 -24.98 -15.92 -10.09
C GLU A 21 -24.75 -15.51 -8.63
N GLY A 22 -24.06 -14.40 -8.42
CA GLY A 22 -23.85 -13.83 -7.09
C GLY A 22 -22.54 -13.05 -6.97
N PRO A 23 -22.31 -12.41 -5.81
CA PRO A 23 -21.05 -11.73 -5.55
C PRO A 23 -19.91 -12.75 -5.42
N VAL A 24 -18.81 -12.49 -6.11
CA VAL A 24 -17.57 -13.26 -6.00
C VAL A 24 -16.78 -12.79 -4.79
N ASN A 25 -16.20 -13.76 -4.05
CA ASN A 25 -15.29 -13.48 -2.95
C ASN A 25 -13.91 -13.03 -3.50
N PRO A 26 -13.45 -11.80 -3.18
CA PRO A 26 -12.15 -11.31 -3.66
C PRO A 26 -10.96 -12.16 -3.17
N HIS A 27 -11.07 -12.83 -2.03
CA HIS A 27 -10.01 -13.71 -1.52
C HIS A 27 -9.82 -14.96 -2.37
N ASP A 28 -10.92 -15.54 -2.85
CA ASP A 28 -10.87 -16.73 -3.70
C ASP A 28 -10.44 -16.35 -5.12
N LEU A 29 -10.94 -15.22 -5.61
CA LEU A 29 -10.51 -14.66 -6.89
C LEU A 29 -9.00 -14.35 -6.90
N LEU A 30 -8.46 -13.81 -5.81
CA LEU A 30 -7.03 -13.56 -5.65
C LEU A 30 -6.20 -14.85 -5.74
N LYS A 31 -6.65 -15.93 -5.08
CA LYS A 31 -5.95 -17.23 -5.11
C LYS A 31 -5.97 -17.88 -6.48
N ILE A 32 -7.08 -17.74 -7.21
CA ILE A 32 -7.29 -18.48 -8.46
C ILE A 32 -6.79 -17.69 -9.68
N LYS A 33 -7.15 -16.41 -9.78
CA LYS A 33 -6.85 -15.55 -10.95
C LYS A 33 -5.77 -14.49 -10.68
N GLY A 34 -5.27 -14.39 -9.46
CA GLY A 34 -4.19 -13.47 -9.08
C GLY A 34 -4.65 -12.04 -8.77
N VAL A 35 -3.66 -11.20 -8.42
CA VAL A 35 -3.88 -9.83 -7.90
C VAL A 35 -4.61 -8.94 -8.89
N LYS A 36 -4.18 -8.92 -10.16
CA LYS A 36 -4.76 -8.04 -11.19
C LYS A 36 -6.24 -8.32 -11.44
N ALA A 37 -6.63 -9.60 -11.49
CA ALA A 37 -8.02 -9.98 -11.65
C ALA A 37 -8.88 -9.56 -10.44
N ALA A 38 -8.36 -9.76 -9.22
CA ALA A 38 -9.05 -9.35 -8.00
C ALA A 38 -9.22 -7.82 -7.91
N GLN A 39 -8.21 -7.04 -8.29
CA GLN A 39 -8.27 -5.58 -8.34
C GLN A 39 -9.28 -5.07 -9.36
N LEU A 40 -9.27 -5.63 -10.58
CA LEU A 40 -10.22 -5.27 -11.64
C LEU A 40 -11.66 -5.62 -11.27
N TYR A 41 -11.88 -6.75 -10.60
CA TYR A 41 -13.19 -7.12 -10.09
C TYR A 41 -13.70 -6.09 -9.07
N LEU A 42 -12.89 -5.73 -8.07
CA LEU A 42 -13.26 -4.73 -7.07
C LEU A 42 -13.55 -3.36 -7.70
N LEU A 43 -12.74 -2.94 -8.67
CA LEU A 43 -12.96 -1.69 -9.40
C LEU A 43 -14.31 -1.69 -10.11
N LYS A 44 -14.62 -2.77 -10.86
CA LYS A 44 -15.88 -2.90 -11.59
C LYS A 44 -17.10 -2.91 -10.68
N GLU A 45 -17.06 -3.65 -9.58
CA GLU A 45 -18.19 -3.74 -8.65
C GLU A 45 -18.46 -2.40 -7.95
N VAL A 46 -17.40 -1.70 -7.51
CA VAL A 46 -17.54 -0.36 -6.90
C VAL A 46 -18.07 0.64 -7.94
N GLN A 47 -17.50 0.65 -9.14
CA GLN A 47 -17.93 1.56 -10.22
C GLN A 47 -19.38 1.31 -10.64
N ARG A 48 -19.82 0.04 -10.64
CA ARG A 48 -21.20 -0.34 -10.96
C ARG A 48 -22.19 0.33 -10.01
N VAL A 49 -21.91 0.37 -8.71
CA VAL A 49 -22.79 1.01 -7.72
C VAL A 49 -22.88 2.53 -7.96
N TYR A 50 -21.74 3.20 -8.21
CA TYR A 50 -21.76 4.65 -8.50
C TYR A 50 -22.52 4.96 -9.80
N ARG A 51 -22.31 4.18 -10.86
CA ARG A 51 -23.04 4.34 -12.12
C ARG A 51 -24.54 4.12 -11.96
N LEU A 52 -24.96 3.13 -11.15
CA LEU A 52 -26.37 2.89 -10.85
C LEU A 52 -27.04 4.06 -10.11
N GLN A 53 -26.25 4.83 -9.35
CA GLN A 53 -26.71 6.05 -8.67
C GLN A 53 -26.58 7.31 -9.54
N GLY A 54 -26.15 7.18 -10.79
CA GLY A 54 -25.94 8.31 -11.71
C GLY A 54 -24.74 9.18 -11.35
N VAL A 55 -23.80 8.69 -10.54
CA VAL A 55 -22.61 9.42 -10.13
C VAL A 55 -21.42 9.02 -11.00
N GLU A 56 -20.82 10.00 -11.68
CA GLU A 56 -19.58 9.80 -12.41
C GLU A 56 -18.38 9.99 -11.50
N ILE A 57 -17.54 8.96 -11.41
CA ILE A 57 -16.27 8.98 -10.68
C ILE A 57 -15.18 8.40 -11.57
N ASN A 58 -14.00 9.06 -11.57
CA ASN A 58 -12.85 8.57 -12.30
C ASN A 58 -12.24 7.34 -11.59
N ASP A 59 -12.03 6.27 -12.35
CA ASP A 59 -11.47 5.00 -11.89
C ASP A 59 -10.19 5.18 -11.05
N ARG A 60 -9.36 6.20 -11.37
CA ARG A 60 -8.11 6.51 -10.65
C ARG A 60 -8.31 6.66 -9.13
N HIS A 61 -9.42 7.23 -8.69
CA HIS A 61 -9.69 7.42 -7.26
C HIS A 61 -9.93 6.07 -6.56
N ILE A 62 -10.70 5.20 -7.20
CA ILE A 62 -11.01 3.87 -6.67
C ILE A 62 -9.75 2.99 -6.71
N GLU A 63 -8.98 3.07 -7.79
CA GLU A 63 -7.71 2.35 -7.93
C GLU A 63 -6.72 2.70 -6.81
N ILE A 64 -6.63 3.97 -6.41
CA ILE A 64 -5.77 4.38 -5.29
C ILE A 64 -6.17 3.69 -3.99
N VAL A 65 -7.48 3.59 -3.72
CA VAL A 65 -8.00 2.91 -2.53
C VAL A 65 -7.76 1.40 -2.59
N ILE A 66 -8.10 0.78 -3.73
CA ILE A 66 -7.87 -0.64 -3.98
C ILE A 66 -6.38 -0.97 -3.81
N ARG A 67 -5.48 -0.15 -4.35
CA ARG A 67 -4.03 -0.35 -4.18
C ARG A 67 -3.62 -0.43 -2.70
N GLN A 68 -4.23 0.35 -1.81
CA GLN A 68 -3.95 0.25 -0.37
C GLN A 68 -4.43 -1.07 0.24
N MET A 69 -5.54 -1.64 -0.26
CA MET A 69 -6.05 -2.94 0.19
C MET A 69 -5.13 -4.12 -0.16
N PHE A 70 -4.29 -3.99 -1.20
CA PHE A 70 -3.34 -5.02 -1.65
C PHE A 70 -1.89 -4.74 -1.25
N ARG A 71 -1.64 -3.76 -0.37
CA ARG A 71 -0.27 -3.31 -0.03
C ARG A 71 0.55 -4.30 0.80
N LYS A 72 -0.10 -5.28 1.45
CA LYS A 72 0.55 -6.25 2.35
C LYS A 72 0.61 -7.65 1.72
N VAL A 73 1.66 -8.38 2.05
CA VAL A 73 1.83 -9.81 1.74
C VAL A 73 1.96 -10.59 3.03
N LYS A 74 1.55 -11.86 3.00
CA LYS A 74 1.77 -12.79 4.10
C LYS A 74 2.98 -13.65 3.80
N VAL A 75 3.92 -13.70 4.74
CA VAL A 75 5.09 -14.58 4.66
C VAL A 75 4.65 -16.01 4.90
N GLU A 76 4.96 -16.90 3.97
CA GLU A 76 4.76 -18.35 4.11
C GLU A 76 6.03 -19.01 4.62
N ASP A 77 7.16 -18.68 4.00
CA ASP A 77 8.50 -19.07 4.42
C ASP A 77 9.40 -17.84 4.44
N ALA A 78 10.20 -17.69 5.49
CA ALA A 78 11.13 -16.58 5.64
C ALA A 78 12.43 -16.80 4.84
N GLY A 79 12.77 -18.04 4.47
CA GLY A 79 14.07 -18.35 3.89
C GLY A 79 15.20 -17.83 4.78
N ASP A 80 16.16 -17.13 4.17
CA ASP A 80 17.30 -16.49 4.87
C ASP A 80 17.07 -14.99 5.12
N THR A 81 15.81 -14.53 5.12
CA THR A 81 15.46 -13.14 5.44
C THR A 81 15.15 -12.96 6.93
N ASP A 82 15.20 -11.72 7.40
CA ASP A 82 14.81 -11.35 8.77
C ASP A 82 13.27 -11.28 8.96
N LEU A 83 12.49 -11.78 7.99
CA LEU A 83 11.03 -11.76 8.03
C LEU A 83 10.49 -12.88 8.92
N LEU A 84 9.32 -12.66 9.53
CA LEU A 84 8.68 -13.67 10.38
C LEU A 84 7.66 -14.50 9.58
N PRO A 85 7.75 -15.85 9.56
CA PRO A 85 6.75 -16.71 8.97
C PRO A 85 5.35 -16.43 9.54
N GLY A 86 4.35 -16.36 8.68
CA GLY A 86 2.98 -16.00 9.03
C GLY A 86 2.74 -14.50 9.24
N GLY A 87 3.80 -13.69 9.28
CA GLY A 87 3.74 -12.24 9.42
C GLY A 87 3.11 -11.55 8.20
N LEU A 88 2.50 -10.38 8.45
CA LEU A 88 2.03 -9.47 7.40
C LEU A 88 3.03 -8.34 7.23
N VAL A 89 3.62 -8.23 6.06
CA VAL A 89 4.68 -7.26 5.75
C VAL A 89 4.32 -6.46 4.51
N ASP A 90 4.88 -5.25 4.38
CA ASP A 90 4.71 -4.45 3.17
C ASP A 90 5.39 -5.11 1.97
N ILE A 91 4.78 -5.02 0.79
CA ILE A 91 5.39 -5.54 -0.45
C ILE A 91 6.77 -4.93 -0.67
N CYS A 92 6.93 -3.61 -0.50
CA CYS A 92 8.20 -2.94 -0.71
C CYS A 92 9.27 -3.36 0.31
N GLU A 93 8.85 -3.61 1.56
CA GLU A 93 9.75 -4.10 2.61
C GLU A 93 10.20 -5.54 2.32
N CYS A 94 9.26 -6.41 1.95
CA CYS A 94 9.56 -7.79 1.56
C CYS A 94 10.51 -7.83 0.35
N GLU A 95 10.27 -7.03 -0.69
CA GLU A 95 11.16 -6.91 -1.84
C GLU A 95 12.57 -6.45 -1.44
N ARG A 96 12.67 -5.52 -0.48
CA ARG A 96 13.96 -5.02 0.02
C ARG A 96 14.72 -6.10 0.78
N GLU A 97 14.06 -6.83 1.68
CA GLU A 97 14.71 -7.91 2.44
C GLU A 97 15.08 -9.09 1.53
N ASN A 98 14.23 -9.44 0.56
CA ASN A 98 14.56 -10.46 -0.44
C ASN A 98 15.79 -10.07 -1.27
N LYS A 99 15.89 -8.81 -1.72
CA LYS A 99 17.09 -8.32 -2.41
C LYS A 99 18.35 -8.44 -1.56
N ARG A 100 18.25 -8.20 -0.25
CA ARG A 100 19.38 -8.35 0.69
C ARG A 100 19.79 -9.81 0.88
N ALA A 101 18.83 -10.72 1.05
CA ALA A 101 19.11 -12.15 1.17
C ALA A 101 19.78 -12.70 -0.09
N ILE A 102 19.26 -12.36 -1.27
CA ILE A 102 19.84 -12.76 -2.57
C ILE A 102 21.26 -12.20 -2.72
N ALA A 103 21.51 -10.95 -2.32
CA ALA A 103 22.85 -10.35 -2.38
C ALA A 103 23.87 -11.05 -1.47
N ARG A 104 23.42 -11.72 -0.41
CA ARG A 104 24.24 -12.56 0.47
C ARG A 104 24.35 -14.01 -0.01
N GLY A 105 23.72 -14.36 -1.14
CA GLY A 105 23.66 -15.73 -1.67
C GLY A 105 22.65 -16.64 -0.98
N GLY A 106 21.76 -16.09 -0.14
CA GLY A 106 20.72 -16.83 0.56
C GLY A 106 19.40 -16.95 -0.22
N GLN A 107 18.45 -17.67 0.37
CA GLN A 107 17.12 -17.89 -0.19
C GLN A 107 16.18 -16.72 0.17
N PRO A 108 15.43 -16.16 -0.81
CA PRO A 108 14.43 -15.13 -0.54
C PRO A 108 13.20 -15.72 0.19
N ALA A 109 12.47 -14.88 0.89
CA ALA A 109 11.21 -15.26 1.51
C ALA A 109 10.13 -15.59 0.46
N VAL A 110 9.39 -16.67 0.71
CA VAL A 110 8.19 -17.04 -0.04
C VAL A 110 7.00 -16.34 0.60
N VAL A 111 6.31 -15.52 -0.19
CA VAL A 111 5.17 -14.75 0.28
C VAL A 111 3.97 -14.93 -0.63
N ARG A 112 2.78 -14.80 -0.04
CA ARG A 112 1.52 -14.75 -0.79
C ARG A 112 0.85 -13.39 -0.66
N PRO A 113 0.28 -12.85 -1.75
CA PRO A 113 -0.51 -11.63 -1.68
C PRO A 113 -1.73 -11.84 -0.80
N VAL A 114 -2.11 -10.80 -0.06
CA VAL A 114 -3.35 -10.78 0.71
C VAL A 114 -4.10 -9.50 0.41
N VAL A 115 -5.42 -9.62 0.27
CA VAL A 115 -6.33 -8.47 0.25
C VAL A 115 -6.82 -8.21 1.67
N LEU A 116 -6.70 -6.97 2.13
CA LEU A 116 -7.20 -6.52 3.43
C LEU A 116 -8.34 -5.54 3.21
N GLY A 117 -9.38 -5.62 4.05
CA GLY A 117 -10.41 -4.58 4.11
C GLY A 117 -9.80 -3.24 4.52
N ILE A 118 -10.42 -2.13 4.13
CA ILE A 118 -9.88 -0.76 4.32
C ILE A 118 -9.52 -0.48 5.79
N THR A 119 -10.38 -0.89 6.73
CA THR A 119 -10.13 -0.75 8.17
C THR A 119 -8.86 -1.49 8.61
N LYS A 120 -8.72 -2.75 8.20
CA LYS A 120 -7.55 -3.57 8.54
C LYS A 120 -6.28 -3.09 7.85
N ALA A 121 -6.38 -2.64 6.60
CA ALA A 121 -5.27 -2.02 5.88
C ALA A 121 -4.78 -0.73 6.57
N SER A 122 -5.72 0.05 7.11
CA SER A 122 -5.42 1.31 7.82
C SER A 122 -4.77 1.07 9.18
N LEU A 123 -5.18 0.01 9.90
CA LEU A 123 -4.54 -0.43 11.15
C LEU A 123 -3.17 -1.09 10.94
N ALA A 124 -2.96 -1.71 9.77
CA ALA A 124 -1.71 -2.40 9.42
C ALA A 124 -0.66 -1.45 8.78
N THR A 125 -0.85 -0.14 8.86
CA THR A 125 0.16 0.84 8.42
C THR A 125 1.41 0.77 9.30
N ASP A 126 2.54 1.22 8.76
CA ASP A 126 3.84 1.16 9.44
C ASP A 126 3.97 2.24 10.52
N SER A 127 3.26 3.35 10.36
CA SER A 127 3.14 4.39 11.38
C SER A 127 2.17 3.98 12.48
N PHE A 128 2.69 3.79 13.70
CA PHE A 128 1.84 3.55 14.85
C PHE A 128 1.05 4.81 15.26
N LEU A 129 1.54 6.02 14.98
CA LEU A 129 0.80 7.26 15.23
C LEU A 129 -0.44 7.37 14.34
N SER A 130 -0.30 7.04 13.06
CA SER A 130 -1.43 6.99 12.12
C SER A 130 -2.40 5.86 12.46
N ALA A 131 -1.91 4.68 12.88
CA ALA A 131 -2.77 3.57 13.28
C ALA A 131 -3.53 3.89 14.58
N ALA A 132 -2.85 4.41 15.61
CA ALA A 132 -3.44 4.71 16.92
C ALA A 132 -4.47 5.85 16.87
N SER A 133 -4.28 6.82 15.98
CA SER A 133 -5.25 7.90 15.74
C SER A 133 -6.45 7.46 14.88
N PHE A 134 -6.39 6.29 14.25
CA PHE A 134 -7.50 5.75 13.48
C PHE A 134 -8.48 4.97 14.37
N GLN A 135 -8.06 3.82 14.91
CA GLN A 135 -8.87 2.94 15.77
C GLN A 135 -7.96 2.10 16.68
N GLU A 136 -8.54 1.40 17.66
CA GLU A 136 -7.85 0.45 18.56
C GLU A 136 -6.62 1.04 19.30
N THR A 137 -6.70 2.32 19.69
CA THR A 137 -5.59 3.12 20.21
C THR A 137 -4.77 2.43 21.29
N THR A 138 -5.41 1.84 22.32
CA THR A 138 -4.72 1.14 23.41
C THR A 138 -3.89 -0.02 22.89
N ARG A 139 -4.47 -0.89 22.05
CA ARG A 139 -3.77 -2.06 21.49
C ARG A 139 -2.57 -1.64 20.65
N VAL A 140 -2.76 -0.65 19.77
CA VAL A 140 -1.71 -0.16 18.87
C VAL A 140 -0.53 0.44 19.66
N LEU A 141 -0.80 1.26 20.67
CA LEU A 141 0.25 1.88 21.48
C LEU A 141 0.99 0.85 22.35
N THR A 142 0.28 -0.11 22.94
CA THR A 142 0.90 -1.21 23.71
C THR A 142 1.81 -2.05 22.81
N ASP A 143 1.35 -2.47 21.64
CA ASP A 143 2.16 -3.24 20.69
C ASP A 143 3.39 -2.45 20.22
N ALA A 144 3.25 -1.14 19.99
CA ALA A 144 4.35 -0.27 19.59
C ALA A 144 5.38 -0.10 20.72
N ALA A 145 4.93 0.07 21.98
CA ALA A 145 5.79 0.21 23.15
C ALA A 145 6.58 -1.08 23.43
N ILE A 146 5.91 -2.25 23.39
CA ILE A 146 6.56 -3.55 23.60
C ILE A 146 7.66 -3.80 22.55
N LYS A 147 7.40 -3.42 21.30
CA LYS A 147 8.34 -3.63 20.18
C LYS A 147 9.37 -2.49 20.04
N GLY A 148 9.30 -1.45 20.85
CA GLY A 148 10.15 -0.26 20.71
C GLY A 148 10.05 0.39 19.33
N LYS A 149 8.86 0.40 18.71
CA LYS A 149 8.68 0.91 17.34
C LYS A 149 9.03 2.40 17.24
N GLN A 150 9.73 2.76 16.17
CA GLN A 150 10.00 4.15 15.80
C GLN A 150 9.10 4.55 14.62
N ASP A 151 8.47 5.71 14.70
CA ASP A 151 7.62 6.22 13.63
C ASP A 151 8.46 7.07 12.66
N PRO A 152 8.52 6.73 11.36
CA PRO A 152 9.35 7.44 10.41
C PRO A 152 8.74 8.78 9.94
N LEU A 153 7.51 9.12 10.33
CA LEU A 153 6.81 10.37 9.99
C LEU A 153 6.73 10.61 8.47
N ILE A 154 6.48 9.55 7.69
CA ILE A 154 6.42 9.62 6.22
C ILE A 154 5.06 10.15 5.74
N GLY A 155 3.99 9.86 6.46
CA GLY A 155 2.63 10.18 6.04
C GLY A 155 2.17 11.58 6.44
N LEU A 156 0.92 11.88 6.11
CA LEU A 156 0.31 13.18 6.42
C LEU A 156 -0.12 13.27 7.88
N LYS A 157 -0.74 12.22 8.42
CA LYS A 157 -1.38 12.24 9.76
C LYS A 157 -0.36 12.40 10.87
N GLU A 158 0.75 11.71 10.75
CA GLU A 158 1.85 11.75 11.70
C GLU A 158 2.45 13.16 11.80
N ASN A 159 2.69 13.79 10.65
CA ASN A 159 3.22 15.15 10.61
C ASN A 159 2.21 16.18 11.13
N VAL A 160 0.90 16.00 10.86
CA VAL A 160 -0.16 16.85 11.42
C VAL A 160 -0.21 16.73 12.95
N ILE A 161 -0.16 15.53 13.51
CA ILE A 161 -0.21 15.31 14.97
C ILE A 161 0.98 15.98 15.67
N ILE A 162 2.16 15.91 15.06
CA ILE A 162 3.39 16.49 15.61
C ILE A 162 3.50 18.01 15.35
N GLY A 163 2.71 18.55 14.43
CA GLY A 163 2.78 19.97 14.03
C GLY A 163 3.97 20.29 13.09
N LYS A 164 4.47 19.28 12.36
CA LYS A 164 5.49 19.47 11.30
C LYS A 164 4.85 19.77 9.96
N LEU A 165 5.62 20.41 9.08
CA LEU A 165 5.19 20.63 7.69
C LEU A 165 4.91 19.29 7.00
N ILE A 166 3.68 19.13 6.51
CA ILE A 166 3.24 17.91 5.86
C ILE A 166 4.01 17.65 4.55
N PRO A 167 4.27 16.39 4.17
CA PRO A 167 4.98 16.05 2.93
C PRO A 167 4.04 16.09 1.70
N ALA A 168 3.31 17.18 1.52
CA ALA A 168 2.42 17.41 0.38
C ALA A 168 2.41 18.89 -0.04
N GLY A 169 2.07 19.16 -1.30
CA GLY A 169 2.08 20.53 -1.85
C GLY A 169 3.47 21.16 -1.74
N THR A 170 3.55 22.39 -1.21
CA THR A 170 4.82 23.09 -0.95
C THR A 170 5.73 22.38 0.03
N GLY A 171 5.20 21.43 0.81
CA GLY A 171 5.97 20.61 1.72
C GLY A 171 6.78 19.49 1.08
N PHE A 172 6.61 19.19 -0.21
CA PHE A 172 7.49 18.23 -0.88
C PHE A 172 8.94 18.71 -0.89
N ALA A 173 9.89 17.79 -0.71
CA ALA A 173 11.32 18.10 -0.70
C ALA A 173 11.78 18.85 -1.96
N ARG A 174 11.19 18.52 -3.13
CA ARG A 174 11.46 19.21 -4.40
C ARG A 174 11.16 20.70 -4.34
N TYR A 175 10.09 21.12 -3.68
CA TYR A 175 9.71 22.54 -3.61
C TYR A 175 10.39 23.27 -2.46
N ARG A 176 10.66 22.57 -1.35
CA ARG A 176 11.32 23.13 -0.17
C ARG A 176 12.75 23.59 -0.43
N ASN A 177 13.46 22.89 -1.33
CA ASN A 177 14.87 23.14 -1.61
C ASN A 177 15.09 23.95 -2.90
N LEU A 178 14.04 24.56 -3.46
CA LEU A 178 14.18 25.43 -4.62
C LEU A 178 14.92 26.70 -4.20
N LYS A 179 16.12 26.89 -4.75
CA LYS A 179 16.81 28.18 -4.74
C LYS A 179 16.37 28.96 -5.97
N ILE A 180 15.77 30.10 -5.76
CA ILE A 180 15.42 31.05 -6.81
C ILE A 180 16.59 32.02 -6.91
N TYR A 181 17.20 32.09 -8.09
CA TYR A 181 18.21 33.10 -8.39
C TYR A 181 17.53 34.21 -9.19
N ASP A 182 17.72 35.47 -8.79
CA ASP A 182 17.32 36.62 -9.61
C ASP A 182 18.50 36.98 -10.51
N ASP A 183 18.28 37.00 -11.83
CA ASP A 183 19.28 37.38 -12.82
C ASP A 183 19.75 38.85 -12.67
N ARG A 184 19.12 39.63 -11.78
CA ARG A 184 19.48 41.03 -11.48
C ARG A 184 20.49 41.22 -10.33
N GLU A 185 20.86 40.17 -9.60
CA GLU A 185 21.85 40.24 -8.49
C GLU A 185 23.16 39.49 -8.79
N GLY A 186 23.53 39.39 -10.07
CA GLY A 186 24.71 38.66 -10.54
C GLY A 186 25.99 39.49 -10.72
N ASP A 187 26.26 40.54 -9.91
CA ASP A 187 27.53 41.27 -10.03
C ASP A 187 28.07 41.94 -8.73
N SER A 188 27.82 41.38 -7.55
CA SER A 188 28.44 41.92 -6.34
C SER A 188 28.67 40.89 -5.24
N THR A 189 29.49 39.87 -5.50
CA THR A 189 30.37 39.22 -4.49
C THR A 189 31.23 38.12 -5.13
N GLU A 190 32.24 38.52 -5.90
CA GLU A 190 33.46 37.71 -6.05
C GLU A 190 34.62 38.47 -5.38
N GLU A 191 34.73 38.37 -4.06
CA GLU A 191 36.03 38.58 -3.41
C GLU A 191 36.89 37.34 -3.69
N HIS A 192 37.84 37.48 -4.62
CA HIS A 192 38.95 36.55 -4.76
C HIS A 192 39.68 36.41 -3.40
N PRO A 193 40.00 35.19 -2.92
CA PRO A 193 40.97 35.06 -1.86
C PRO A 193 42.34 35.42 -2.45
N ALA A 194 42.88 36.57 -2.03
CA ALA A 194 44.27 36.91 -2.27
C ALA A 194 45.16 35.86 -1.58
N GLY A 195 46.03 35.24 -2.36
CA GLY A 195 47.01 34.28 -1.85
C GLY A 195 47.99 34.93 -0.87
N ASN A 196 48.29 34.19 0.19
CA ASN A 196 49.64 33.74 0.53
C ASN A 196 49.57 32.58 1.52
#